data_AF-A0A966L275-F1
#
_entry.id   AF-A0A966L275-F1
#
_cell.length_a   1.000
_cell.length_b   1.000
_cell.length_c   1.000
_cell.angle_alpha   90.00
_cell.angle_beta   90.00
_cell.angle_gamma   90.00
#
_symmetry.space_group_name_H-M   'P 1'
#
loop_
_entity.id
_entity.type
_entity.pdbx_description
1 polymer ?
#
loop_
_entity_poly.entity_id
_entity_poly.type
_entity_poly.pdbx_seq_one_letter_code
_entity_poly.pdbx_strand_id
1 'polypeptide(L)' 'MRAALGHFARHHLNAAHDAHARATAALAAGDEANFVFWENICRALDRRLAGTLSEAWGRPA' A
#
# COMPACT_ATOMS: atom_id res chain seq x y z
N MET A 1 -24.48 12.34 2.23
CA MET A 1 -23.68 11.10 2.19
C MET A 1 -22.42 11.16 1.31
N ARG A 2 -22.35 11.98 0.23
CA ARG A 2 -21.14 12.12 -0.59
C ARG A 2 -19.90 12.70 0.14
N ALA A 3 -20.11 13.57 1.12
CA ALA A 3 -19.01 14.21 1.86
C ALA A 3 -18.22 13.24 2.76
N ALA A 4 -18.90 12.30 3.42
CA ALA A 4 -18.26 11.29 4.25
C ALA A 4 -17.44 10.32 3.38
N LEU A 5 -18.01 9.77 2.31
CA LEU A 5 -17.28 8.92 1.36
C LEU A 5 -16.06 9.62 0.73
N GLY A 6 -16.16 10.92 0.41
CA GLY A 6 -15.02 11.70 -0.07
C GLY A 6 -13.96 11.96 1.01
N HIS A 7 -14.38 12.14 2.27
CA HIS A 7 -13.47 12.26 3.41
C HIS A 7 -12.75 10.93 3.69
N PHE A 8 -13.47 9.82 3.77
CA PHE A 8 -12.91 8.47 3.87
C PHE A 8 -12.00 8.21 2.65
N ALA A 9 -12.47 8.35 1.42
CA ALA A 9 -11.65 8.14 0.23
C ALA A 9 -10.33 8.94 0.25
N ARG A 10 -10.32 10.22 0.64
CA ARG A 10 -9.08 11.03 0.72
C ARG A 10 -8.15 10.63 1.85
N HIS A 11 -8.67 10.40 3.06
CA HIS A 11 -7.84 10.00 4.19
C HIS A 11 -7.24 8.60 3.98
N HIS A 12 -7.97 7.73 3.28
CA HIS A 12 -7.56 6.34 3.04
C HIS A 12 -6.65 6.28 1.82
N LEU A 13 -6.83 7.16 0.81
CA LEU A 13 -5.87 7.33 -0.29
C LEU A 13 -4.49 7.73 0.25
N ASN A 14 -4.44 8.74 1.11
CA ASN A 14 -3.18 9.18 1.69
C ASN A 14 -2.52 8.07 2.53
N ALA A 15 -3.31 7.31 3.28
CA ALA A 15 -2.80 6.16 4.04
C ALA A 15 -2.33 5.01 3.13
N ALA A 16 -3.03 4.72 2.04
CA ALA A 16 -2.62 3.70 1.07
C ALA A 16 -1.32 4.09 0.36
N HIS A 17 -1.18 5.36 -0.03
CA HIS A 17 0.04 5.88 -0.63
C HIS A 17 1.22 5.91 0.35
N ASP A 18 1.00 6.25 1.62
CA ASP A 18 2.04 6.18 2.66
C ASP A 18 2.50 4.74 2.89
N ALA A 19 1.57 3.79 3.00
CA ALA A 19 1.89 2.37 3.10
C ALA A 19 2.68 1.87 1.87
N HIS A 20 2.27 2.28 0.66
CA HIS A 20 2.98 1.95 -0.58
C HIS A 20 4.42 2.50 -0.59
N ALA A 21 4.62 3.76 -0.18
CA ALA A 21 5.93 4.37 -0.11
C ALA A 21 6.85 3.66 0.90
N ARG A 22 6.31 3.27 2.07
CA ARG A 22 7.05 2.52 3.09
C ARG A 22 7.38 1.10 2.64
N ALA A 23 6.47 0.41 1.96
CA ALA A 23 6.75 -0.89 1.35
C ALA A 23 7.87 -0.77 0.31
N THR A 24 7.80 0.24 -0.56
CA THR A 24 8.85 0.49 -1.58
C THR A 24 10.20 0.75 -0.94
N ALA A 25 10.25 1.54 0.14
CA ALA A 25 11.48 1.80 0.88
C ALA A 25 12.04 0.52 1.55
N ALA A 26 11.17 -0.31 2.12
CA ALA A 26 11.56 -1.59 2.73
C ALA A 26 12.11 -2.56 1.66
N LEU A 27 11.47 -2.65 0.49
CA LEU A 27 11.98 -3.41 -0.65
C LEU A 27 13.36 -2.91 -1.10
N ALA A 28 13.55 -1.59 -1.22
CA ALA A 28 14.84 -1.02 -1.56
C ALA A 28 15.93 -1.28 -0.50
N ALA A 29 15.55 -1.43 0.76
CA ALA A 29 16.45 -1.79 1.86
C ALA A 29 16.68 -3.31 2.02
N GLY A 30 15.98 -4.16 1.26
CA GLY A 30 16.00 -5.61 1.43
C GLY A 30 15.31 -6.11 2.70
N ASP A 31 14.47 -5.28 3.34
CA ASP A 31 13.72 -5.62 4.54
C ASP A 31 12.38 -6.25 4.18
N GLU A 32 12.40 -7.58 3.97
CA GLU A 32 11.21 -8.34 3.58
C GLU A 32 10.10 -8.27 4.63
N ALA A 33 10.44 -8.26 5.92
CA ALA A 33 9.44 -8.24 6.99
C ALA A 33 8.65 -6.92 6.98
N ASN A 34 9.34 -5.78 6.87
CA ASN A 34 8.67 -4.49 6.73
C ASN A 34 7.93 -4.37 5.40
N PHE A 35 8.48 -4.91 4.31
CA PHE A 35 7.78 -4.91 3.02
C PHE A 35 6.42 -5.61 3.14
N VAL A 36 6.38 -6.84 3.66
CA VAL A 36 5.15 -7.62 3.82
C VAL A 36 4.16 -6.92 4.76
N PHE A 37 4.65 -6.29 5.83
CA PHE A 37 3.79 -5.54 6.75
C PHE A 37 3.09 -4.37 6.04
N TRP A 38 3.84 -3.54 5.32
CA TRP A 38 3.30 -2.37 4.63
C TRP A 38 2.49 -2.73 3.38
N GLU A 39 2.84 -3.81 2.68
CA GLU A 39 2.07 -4.33 1.55
C GLU A 39 0.69 -4.82 1.99
N ASN A 40 0.58 -5.53 3.13
CA ASN A 40 -0.71 -5.93 3.70
C ASN A 40 -1.60 -4.75 4.09
N ILE A 41 -1.01 -3.70 4.69
CA ILE A 41 -1.74 -2.46 5.00
C ILE A 41 -2.21 -1.78 3.71
N CYS A 42 -1.32 -1.65 2.72
CA CYS A 42 -1.68 -1.10 1.42
C CYS A 42 -2.81 -1.91 0.77
N ARG A 43 -2.77 -3.25 0.85
CA ARG A 43 -3.79 -4.14 0.27
C ARG A 43 -5.15 -4.00 0.94
N ALA A 44 -5.18 -3.77 2.25
CA ALA A 44 -6.41 -3.52 2.99
C ALA A 44 -7.07 -2.18 2.62
N LEU A 45 -6.27 -1.18 2.24
CA LEU A 45 -6.73 0.17 1.89
C LEU A 45 -7.02 0.32 0.39
N ASP A 46 -6.13 -0.17 -0.46
CA ASP A 46 -6.19 -0.14 -1.93
C ASP A 46 -5.50 -1.37 -2.54
N ARG A 47 -6.32 -2.36 -2.93
CA ARG A 47 -5.84 -3.60 -3.57
C ARG A 47 -5.14 -3.37 -4.91
N ARG A 48 -5.53 -2.33 -5.67
CA ARG A 48 -4.94 -2.05 -6.98
C ARG A 48 -3.54 -1.49 -6.79
N LEU A 49 -3.37 -0.56 -5.85
CA LEU A 49 -2.06 0.00 -5.52
C LEU A 49 -1.12 -1.07 -4.95
N ALA A 50 -1.61 -1.95 -4.08
CA ALA A 50 -0.81 -3.06 -3.55
C ALA A 50 -0.35 -4.05 -4.63
N GLY A 51 -1.15 -4.27 -5.68
CA GLY A 51 -0.75 -5.10 -6.82
C GLY A 51 0.55 -4.63 -7.50
N THR A 52 0.82 -3.32 -7.51
CA THR A 52 2.06 -2.76 -8.06
C THR A 52 3.30 -3.11 -7.23
N LEU A 53 3.12 -3.34 -5.92
CA LEU A 53 4.21 -3.78 -5.02
C LEU A 53 4.57 -5.25 -5.28
N SER A 54 3.58 -6.11 -5.54
CA SER A 54 3.84 -7.52 -5.82
C SER A 54 4.61 -7.70 -7.12
N GLU A 55 4.26 -6.91 -8.14
CA GLU A 55 5.01 -6.86 -9.40
C GLU A 55 6.46 -6.39 -9.19
N ALA A 56 6.66 -5.33 -8.38
CA ALA A 56 7.99 -4.80 -8.07
C ALA A 56 8.87 -5.76 -7.25
N TRP A 57 8.27 -6.57 -6.36
CA TRP A 57 8.98 -7.58 -5.57
C TRP A 57 9.30 -8.86 -6.39
N GLY A 58 8.58 -9.10 -7.49
CA GLY A 58 8.73 -10.31 -8.30
C GLY A 58 8.04 -11.55 -7.72
N ARG A 59 7.08 -11.39 -6.79
CA ARG A 59 6.18 -12.47 -6.33
C ARG A 59 4.86 -12.42 -7.11
N PRO A 60 4.27 -13.56 -7.48
CA PRO A 60 2.92 -13.56 -8.06
C PRO A 60 1.91 -12.96 -7.07
N ALA A 61 1.04 -12.08 -7.58
CA ALA A 61 0.14 -11.18 -6.84
C ALA A 61 -0.98 -11.85 -6.03
#